data_AF-A0A1L3J3Z6-F1
#
_entry.id   AF-A0A1L3J3Z6-F1
#
_cell.length_a   1.000
_cell.length_b   1.000
_cell.length_c   1.000
_cell.angle_alpha   90.00
_cell.angle_beta   90.00
_cell.angle_gamma   90.00
#
_symmetry.space_group_name_H-M   'P 1'
#
loop_
_entity.id
_entity.type
_entity.pdbx_description
1 polymer ?
#
loop_
_entity_poly.entity_id
_entity_poly.type
_entity_poly.pdbx_seq_one_letter_code
_entity_poly.pdbx_strand_id
1 'polypeptide(L)'
;MNTAEVRFKIKDTTGNKSRIDPGKVKFIKSSNSVDGDCIIATVYGKWFIKRIINGRIKVYQLVDGIIFFTSKDDSEVISNDFGGLHKREDSKERIRPLIEDNAIILQEFNSMKGSEKNILHIIEKYNALEGPNEI
;
A
#
# COMPACT_ATOMS: atom_id res chain seq x y z
N MET A 1 -6.08 19.64 -0.83
CA MET A 1 -7.21 18.70 -0.65
C MET A 1 -7.25 18.27 0.80
N ASN A 2 -8.41 18.33 1.46
CA ASN A 2 -8.58 17.96 2.85
C ASN A 2 -8.94 16.46 2.93
N THR A 3 -7.92 15.59 2.99
CA THR A 3 -8.03 14.12 3.02
C THR A 3 -8.58 13.57 4.35
N ALA A 4 -9.12 14.44 5.22
CA ALA A 4 -9.49 14.10 6.60
C ALA A 4 -10.92 13.56 6.77
N GLU A 5 -11.72 13.40 5.70
CA GLU A 5 -13.15 13.07 5.83
C GLU A 5 -13.64 11.87 5.01
N VAL A 6 -12.80 10.86 4.74
CA VAL A 6 -13.33 9.57 4.28
C VAL A 6 -14.04 8.88 5.43
N ARG A 7 -15.35 9.08 5.50
CA ARG A 7 -16.22 8.46 6.50
C ARG A 7 -16.71 7.13 5.95
N PHE A 8 -15.99 6.04 6.23
CA PHE A 8 -16.47 4.70 5.88
C PHE A 8 -17.76 4.40 6.65
N LYS A 9 -18.87 4.31 5.93
CA LYS A 9 -20.12 3.71 6.41
C LYS A 9 -20.07 2.24 6.00
N ILE A 10 -19.77 1.36 6.95
CA ILE A 10 -19.80 -0.08 6.68
C ILE A 10 -21.17 -0.61 7.08
N LYS A 11 -21.74 -1.45 6.21
CA LYS A 11 -22.92 -2.24 6.51
C LYS A 11 -22.43 -3.59 7.05
N ASP A 12 -22.70 -3.88 8.31
CA ASP A 12 -22.34 -5.17 8.89
C ASP A 12 -23.19 -6.31 8.30
N THR A 13 -22.90 -7.56 8.71
CA THR A 13 -23.61 -8.76 8.24
C THR A 13 -25.10 -8.77 8.61
N THR A 14 -25.50 -7.97 9.61
CA THR A 14 -26.91 -7.79 10.02
C THR A 14 -27.59 -6.64 9.29
N GLY A 15 -26.84 -5.87 8.51
CA GLY A 15 -27.33 -4.77 7.72
C GLY A 15 -27.27 -3.39 8.39
N ASN A 16 -26.70 -3.31 9.58
CA ASN A 16 -26.56 -2.05 10.31
C ASN A 16 -25.41 -1.23 9.75
N LYS A 17 -25.66 0.08 9.60
CA LYS A 17 -24.65 1.04 9.16
C LYS A 17 -23.97 1.65 10.37
N SER A 18 -22.66 1.49 10.48
CA SER A 18 -21.87 2.14 11.52
C SER A 18 -20.71 2.93 10.92
N ARG A 19 -20.25 3.94 11.67
CA ARG A 19 -19.02 4.67 11.35
C ARG A 19 -17.86 3.93 11.98
N ILE A 20 -16.85 3.61 11.18
CA ILE A 20 -15.63 3.02 11.70
C ILE A 20 -14.62 4.12 12.02
N ASP A 21 -14.11 4.06 13.24
CA ASP A 21 -12.98 4.84 13.70
C ASP A 21 -11.68 4.10 13.34
N PRO A 22 -10.80 4.68 12.51
CA PRO A 22 -9.54 4.05 12.13
C PRO A 22 -8.62 3.77 13.34
N GLY A 23 -8.81 4.46 14.48
CA GLY A 23 -8.08 4.17 15.72
C GLY A 23 -8.51 2.88 16.43
N LYS A 24 -9.65 2.28 16.04
CA LYS A 24 -10.26 1.13 16.73
C LYS A 24 -10.20 -0.19 15.97
N VAL A 25 -9.71 -0.17 14.73
CA VAL A 25 -9.60 -1.35 13.88
C VAL A 25 -8.22 -1.39 13.26
N LYS A 26 -7.61 -2.58 13.17
CA LYS A 26 -6.32 -2.77 12.49
C LYS A 26 -6.51 -3.08 11.00
N PHE A 27 -7.47 -3.96 10.70
CA PHE A 27 -7.75 -4.41 9.34
C PHE A 27 -9.26 -4.56 9.13
N ILE A 28 -9.70 -4.28 7.91
CA ILE A 28 -11.04 -4.54 7.41
C ILE A 28 -10.87 -5.39 6.15
N LYS A 29 -11.42 -6.60 6.16
CA LYS A 29 -11.51 -7.45 4.97
C LYS A 29 -12.88 -7.24 4.34
N SER A 30 -12.91 -6.79 3.09
CA SER A 30 -14.15 -6.73 2.32
C SER A 30 -14.45 -8.09 1.72
N SER A 31 -15.61 -8.66 2.04
CA SER A 31 -16.03 -9.98 1.56
C SER A 31 -16.93 -9.94 0.31
N ASN A 32 -17.39 -8.75 -0.12
CA ASN A 32 -18.39 -8.58 -1.20
C ASN A 32 -18.30 -7.21 -1.92
N SER A 33 -17.11 -6.65 -2.12
CA SER A 33 -16.97 -5.34 -2.81
C SER A 33 -16.85 -5.44 -4.33
N VAL A 34 -17.25 -4.35 -5.00
CA VAL A 34 -17.01 -4.09 -6.44
C VAL A 34 -15.53 -4.26 -6.82
N ASP A 35 -14.62 -4.05 -5.87
CA ASP A 35 -13.17 -4.16 -6.03
C ASP A 35 -12.59 -5.55 -5.70
N GLY A 36 -13.41 -6.57 -5.45
CA GLY A 36 -12.95 -7.93 -5.06
C GLY A 36 -12.53 -8.06 -3.59
N ASP A 37 -11.74 -9.11 -3.28
CA ASP A 37 -11.14 -9.35 -1.95
C ASP A 37 -10.13 -8.24 -1.61
N CYS A 38 -10.58 -7.25 -0.85
CA CYS A 38 -9.79 -6.06 -0.51
C CYS A 38 -9.46 -6.03 0.98
N ILE A 39 -8.18 -5.78 1.31
CA ILE A 39 -7.75 -5.50 2.69
C ILE A 39 -7.54 -4.00 2.83
N ILE A 40 -8.32 -3.38 3.73
CA ILE A 40 -8.12 -2.01 4.18
C ILE A 40 -7.42 -2.08 5.53
N ALA A 41 -6.23 -1.50 5.62
CA ALA A 41 -5.51 -1.33 6.87
C ALA A 41 -5.72 0.08 7.41
N THR A 42 -5.47 0.26 8.70
CA THR A 42 -5.38 1.58 9.31
C THR A 42 -3.93 1.97 9.52
N VAL A 43 -3.61 3.23 9.25
CA VAL A 43 -2.28 3.79 9.46
C VAL A 43 -2.35 5.04 10.31
N TYR A 44 -1.43 5.16 11.27
CA TYR A 44 -1.34 6.26 12.23
C TYR A 44 -2.62 6.54 13.03
N GLY A 45 -3.52 5.55 13.15
CA GLY A 45 -4.83 5.68 13.80
C GLY A 45 -5.77 6.70 13.15
N LYS A 46 -5.47 7.17 11.93
CA LYS A 46 -6.14 8.31 11.30
C LYS A 46 -6.63 8.04 9.90
N TRP A 47 -5.95 7.17 9.16
CA TRP A 47 -6.22 6.96 7.73
C TRP A 47 -6.51 5.51 7.41
N PHE A 48 -7.35 5.31 6.40
CA PHE A 48 -7.62 4.02 5.79
C PHE A 48 -6.83 3.90 4.51
N ILE A 49 -6.09 2.80 4.38
CA ILE A 49 -5.25 2.52 3.23
C ILE A 49 -5.66 1.17 2.63
N LYS A 50 -5.83 1.10 1.32
CA LYS A 50 -6.19 -0.09 0.56
C LYS A 50 -4.93 -0.79 0.09
N ARG A 51 -4.78 -2.09 0.38
CA ARG A 51 -3.68 -2.88 -0.18
C ARG A 51 -3.90 -3.08 -1.68
N ILE A 52 -2.89 -2.73 -2.48
CA ILE A 52 -2.92 -2.87 -3.94
C ILE A 52 -1.90 -3.89 -4.46
N ILE A 53 -0.82 -4.15 -3.72
CA ILE A 53 0.13 -5.24 -4.01
C ILE A 53 0.28 -6.06 -2.73
N ASN A 54 0.18 -7.39 -2.88
CA ASN A 54 0.46 -8.35 -1.83
C ASN A 54 1.69 -9.17 -2.18
N GLY A 55 2.55 -9.41 -1.18
CA GLY A 55 3.80 -10.15 -1.33
C GLY A 55 4.71 -9.87 -0.14
N ARG A 56 6.00 -10.16 -0.31
CA ARG A 56 7.04 -9.83 0.67
C ARG A 56 7.10 -8.33 0.93
N ILE A 57 6.98 -7.52 -0.13
CA ILE A 57 6.70 -6.09 -0.06
C ILE A 57 5.21 -5.88 -0.34
N LYS A 58 4.46 -5.42 0.66
CA LYS A 58 3.06 -5.00 0.55
C LYS A 58 3.01 -3.53 0.20
N VAL A 59 2.18 -3.15 -0.77
CA VAL A 59 1.92 -1.75 -1.13
C VAL A 59 0.48 -1.42 -0.84
N TYR A 60 0.28 -0.26 -0.23
CA TYR A 60 -1.02 0.29 0.09
C TYR A 60 -1.15 1.68 -0.51
N GLN A 61 -2.37 2.05 -0.85
CA GLN A 61 -2.73 3.38 -1.33
C GLN A 61 -3.78 3.99 -0.38
N LEU A 62 -3.65 5.27 -0.08
CA LEU A 62 -4.70 6.02 0.60
C LEU A 62 -6.01 5.93 -0.17
N VAL A 63 -7.11 5.55 0.48
CA VAL A 63 -8.37 5.28 -0.23
C VAL A 63 -8.94 6.51 -0.95
N ASP A 64 -8.68 7.72 -0.47
CA ASP A 64 -9.10 8.99 -1.08
C ASP A 64 -7.96 9.81 -1.69
N GLY A 65 -6.83 9.18 -1.99
CA GLY A 65 -5.69 9.92 -2.52
C GLY A 65 -4.67 9.09 -3.27
N ILE A 66 -3.55 9.75 -3.53
CA ILE A 66 -2.42 9.20 -4.28
C ILE A 66 -1.22 8.92 -3.38
N ILE A 67 -1.41 8.93 -2.06
CA ILE A 67 -0.33 8.68 -1.10
C ILE A 67 -0.13 7.17 -0.99
N PHE A 68 1.11 6.74 -1.23
CA PHE A 68 1.51 5.34 -1.13
C PHE A 68 2.22 5.03 0.19
N PHE A 69 1.99 3.79 0.65
CA PHE A 69 2.59 3.22 1.85
C PHE A 69 3.10 1.83 1.53
N THR A 70 4.11 1.39 2.28
CA THR A 70 4.74 0.09 2.09
C THR A 70 4.97 -0.61 3.42
N SER A 71 4.98 -1.94 3.39
CA SER A 71 5.46 -2.79 4.47
C SER A 71 6.27 -3.92 3.84
N LYS A 72 7.44 -4.25 4.39
CA LYS A 72 8.26 -5.38 3.92
C LYS A 72 8.42 -6.39 5.05
N ASP A 73 8.31 -7.69 4.76
CA ASP A 73 8.47 -8.74 5.77
C ASP A 73 7.54 -8.53 6.99
N ASP A 74 6.31 -8.05 6.73
CA ASP A 74 5.29 -7.73 7.75
C ASP A 74 5.71 -6.70 8.82
N SER A 75 6.73 -5.89 8.50
CA SER A 75 7.09 -4.71 9.28
C SER A 75 5.97 -3.66 9.31
N GLU A 76 6.13 -2.66 10.18
CA GLU A 76 5.20 -1.54 10.27
C GLU A 76 4.98 -0.86 8.92
N VAL A 77 3.74 -0.46 8.66
CA VAL A 77 3.39 0.28 7.44
C VAL A 77 3.97 1.69 7.52
N ILE A 78 4.86 2.00 6.58
CA ILE A 78 5.50 3.31 6.48
C ILE A 78 5.02 4.08 5.26
N SER A 79 4.91 5.40 5.39
CA SER A 79 4.65 6.28 4.24
C SER A 79 5.89 6.36 3.37
N ASN A 80 5.75 5.87 2.14
CA ASN A 80 6.76 5.94 1.09
C ASN A 80 6.07 6.50 -0.14
N ASP A 81 5.63 7.75 -0.06
CA ASP A 81 4.88 8.33 -1.15
C ASP A 81 5.74 8.44 -2.41
N PHE A 82 5.26 7.80 -3.48
CA PHE A 82 5.82 7.86 -4.82
C PHE A 82 4.77 8.21 -5.89
N GLY A 83 3.56 8.62 -5.47
CA GLY A 83 2.41 8.90 -6.33
C GLY A 83 2.38 10.28 -6.98
N GLY A 84 3.42 11.09 -6.78
CA GLY A 84 3.61 12.37 -7.48
C GLY A 84 3.60 13.62 -6.61
N LEU A 85 3.53 13.50 -5.27
CA LEU A 85 3.78 14.65 -4.39
C LEU A 85 5.28 14.98 -4.23
N HIS A 86 6.15 14.06 -4.61
CA HIS A 86 7.62 14.19 -4.53
C HIS A 86 8.29 14.14 -5.91
N LYS A 87 9.54 14.60 -5.97
CA LYS A 87 10.37 14.43 -7.17
C LYS A 87 10.64 12.95 -7.39
N ARG A 88 10.84 12.56 -8.65
CA ARG A 88 11.06 11.16 -9.04
C ARG A 88 12.30 10.57 -8.38
N GLU A 89 13.32 11.38 -8.20
CA GLU A 89 14.58 11.01 -7.55
C GLU A 89 14.33 10.67 -6.07
N ASP A 90 13.57 11.50 -5.35
CA ASP A 90 13.18 11.26 -3.96
C ASP A 90 12.36 9.98 -3.82
N SER A 91 11.44 9.72 -4.76
CA SER A 91 10.66 8.48 -4.81
C SER A 91 11.55 7.25 -4.97
N LYS A 92 12.64 7.33 -5.76
CA LYS A 92 13.58 6.21 -5.90
C LYS A 92 14.32 5.93 -4.61
N GLU A 93 14.88 6.96 -3.98
CA GLU A 93 15.66 6.81 -2.76
C GLU A 93 14.82 6.24 -1.61
N ARG A 94 13.53 6.57 -1.53
CA ARG A 94 12.61 5.99 -0.54
C ARG A 94 12.33 4.50 -0.75
N ILE A 95 12.32 4.04 -2.00
CA ILE A 95 11.99 2.65 -2.34
C ILE A 95 13.22 1.75 -2.38
N ARG A 96 14.40 2.32 -2.66
CA ARG A 96 15.67 1.59 -2.76
C ARG A 96 15.93 0.63 -1.57
N PRO A 97 15.73 1.02 -0.29
CA PRO A 97 15.97 0.12 0.85
C PRO A 97 15.07 -1.12 0.86
N LEU A 98 13.91 -1.07 0.21
CA LEU A 98 13.00 -2.21 0.16
C LEU A 98 13.49 -3.32 -0.77
N ILE A 99 14.37 -3.02 -1.71
CA ILE A 99 14.78 -3.94 -2.78
C ILE A 99 16.29 -4.21 -2.82
N GLU A 100 17.08 -3.55 -1.95
CA GLU A 100 18.53 -3.61 -2.00
C GLU A 100 19.12 -4.99 -1.67
N ASP A 101 18.32 -5.85 -1.03
CA ASP A 101 18.67 -7.24 -0.75
C ASP A 101 18.61 -8.16 -1.98
N ASN A 102 18.09 -7.67 -3.13
CA ASN A 102 18.11 -8.39 -4.39
C ASN A 102 18.93 -7.59 -5.44
N ALA A 103 20.17 -8.04 -5.70
CA ALA A 103 21.10 -7.32 -6.57
C ALA A 103 20.60 -7.16 -8.02
N ILE A 104 19.88 -8.15 -8.56
CA ILE A 104 19.35 -8.12 -9.93
C ILE A 104 18.25 -7.06 -10.04
N ILE A 105 17.29 -7.09 -9.10
CA ILE A 105 16.21 -6.10 -9.04
C ILE A 105 16.76 -4.70 -8.77
N LEU A 106 17.72 -4.56 -7.86
CA LEU A 106 18.35 -3.28 -7.55
C LEU A 106 19.05 -2.67 -8.78
N GLN A 107 19.77 -3.48 -9.56
CA GLN A 107 20.44 -3.02 -10.77
C GLN A 107 19.42 -2.48 -11.79
N GLU A 108 18.33 -3.22 -12.03
CA GLU A 108 17.27 -2.80 -12.92
C GLU A 108 16.59 -1.53 -12.43
N PHE A 109 16.23 -1.47 -11.14
CA PHE A 109 15.64 -0.28 -10.53
C PHE A 109 16.53 0.96 -10.67
N ASN A 110 17.84 0.80 -10.50
CA ASN A 110 18.79 1.90 -10.67
C ASN A 110 18.78 2.46 -12.11
N SER A 111 18.53 1.63 -13.12
CA SER A 111 18.42 2.05 -14.53
C SER A 111 17.10 2.75 -14.89
N MET A 112 16.07 2.64 -14.05
CA MET A 112 14.73 3.17 -14.32
C MET A 112 14.51 4.58 -13.77
N LYS A 113 13.54 5.30 -14.34
CA LYS A 113 12.99 6.54 -13.74
C LYS A 113 12.11 6.20 -12.54
N GLY A 114 12.12 7.04 -11.51
CA GLY A 114 11.27 6.92 -10.30
C GLY A 114 9.82 7.33 -10.50
N SER A 115 9.16 6.84 -11.54
CA SER A 115 7.72 7.02 -11.70
C SER A 115 6.96 5.96 -10.91
N GLU A 116 5.74 6.29 -10.47
CA GLU A 116 4.81 5.36 -9.82
C GLU A 116 4.70 4.03 -10.58
N LYS A 117 4.43 4.08 -11.89
CA LYS A 117 4.34 2.89 -12.75
C LYS A 117 5.59 2.00 -12.67
N ASN A 118 6.78 2.59 -12.70
CA ASN A 118 8.03 1.83 -12.67
C ASN A 118 8.31 1.23 -11.29
N ILE A 119 7.97 1.98 -10.24
CA ILE A 119 8.11 1.53 -8.85
C ILE A 119 7.17 0.35 -8.58
N LEU A 120 5.89 0.47 -8.93
CA LEU A 120 4.92 -0.62 -8.80
C LEU A 120 5.38 -1.87 -9.57
N HIS A 121 5.82 -1.69 -10.82
CA HIS A 121 6.35 -2.78 -11.64
C HIS A 121 7.53 -3.51 -10.99
N ILE A 122 8.50 -2.77 -10.43
CA ILE A 122 9.67 -3.37 -9.79
C ILE A 122 9.31 -4.10 -8.49
N ILE A 123 8.37 -3.56 -7.72
CA ILE A 123 7.88 -4.24 -6.50
C ILE A 123 7.16 -5.54 -6.85
N GLU A 124 6.30 -5.53 -7.87
CA GLU A 124 5.63 -6.75 -8.36
C GLU A 124 6.65 -7.79 -8.83
N LYS A 125 7.66 -7.35 -9.59
CA LYS A 125 8.74 -8.21 -10.07
C LYS A 125 9.54 -8.82 -8.91
N TYR A 126 9.87 -8.02 -7.89
CA TYR A 126 10.54 -8.47 -6.67
C TYR A 126 9.72 -9.56 -5.97
N ASN A 127 8.43 -9.30 -5.75
CA ASN A 127 7.53 -10.25 -5.08
C ASN A 127 7.35 -11.55 -5.86
N ALA A 128 7.37 -11.51 -7.20
CA ALA A 128 7.24 -12.70 -8.03
C ALA A 128 8.45 -13.65 -7.93
N LEU A 129 9.64 -13.14 -7.61
CA LEU A 129 10.85 -13.95 -7.48
C LEU A 129 10.90 -14.74 -6.16
N GLU A 130 10.25 -14.24 -5.11
CA GLU A 130 10.29 -14.82 -3.76
C GLU A 130 9.16 -15.85 -3.51
N GLY A 131 8.26 -16.05 -4.48
CA GLY A 131 7.10 -16.94 -4.37
C GLY A 131 5.93 -16.35 -3.57
N PRO A 132 4.71 -16.88 -3.72
CA PRO A 132 3.55 -16.37 -3.00
C PRO A 132 3.65 -16.72 -1.51
N ASN A 133 3.76 -15.71 -0.64
CA ASN A 133 3.46 -15.87 0.78
C ASN A 133 1.93 -15.97 0.93
N GLU A 134 1.43 -17.17 1.22
CA GLU A 134 0.02 -17.41 1.52
C GLU A 134 -0.38 -16.77 2.87
N ILE A 135 -1.36 -15.87 2.76
CA ILE A 135 -2.33 -15.30 3.74
C ILE A 135 -1.80 -14.78 5.09
#